data_AF-A0A953AHS2-F1
#
_entry.id   AF-A0A953AHS2-F1
#
_cell.length_a   1.000
_cell.length_b   1.000
_cell.length_c   1.000
_cell.angle_alpha   90.00
_cell.angle_beta   90.00
_cell.angle_gamma   90.00
#
_symmetry.space_group_name_H-M   'P 1'
#
loop_
_entity.id
_entity.type
_entity.pdbx_description
1 polymer ?
#
loop_
_entity_poly.entity_id
_entity_poly.type
_entity_poly.pdbx_seq_one_letter_code
_entity_poly.pdbx_strand_id
1 'polypeptide(L)'
;MTRPPYPPAIRGLLFGLIAACVLGGLATVSLGIVRIIRGADCTGLTPSECSLHREIFVGFARRQLIFGAALSLLGVCVWVLTRERLKEPRDAA
;
A
#
# COMPACT_ATOMS: atom_id res chain seq x y z
N MET A 1 -30.36 7.83 10.50
CA MET A 1 -29.77 8.97 9.77
C MET A 1 -29.18 8.46 8.46
N THR A 2 -29.93 8.55 7.37
CA THR A 2 -29.40 8.33 6.03
C THR A 2 -28.57 9.53 5.64
N ARG A 3 -27.47 9.25 4.98
CA ARG A 3 -26.33 10.12 4.84
C ARG A 3 -26.21 10.32 3.31
N PRO A 4 -26.30 11.54 2.75
CA PRO A 4 -26.38 11.76 1.30
C PRO A 4 -25.21 11.12 0.52
N PRO A 5 -25.44 10.63 -0.71
CA PRO A 5 -24.38 10.05 -1.56
C PRO A 5 -23.33 11.09 -1.96
N TYR A 6 -22.11 10.66 -2.24
CA TYR A 6 -21.06 11.56 -2.72
C TYR A 6 -21.29 11.99 -4.19
N PRO A 7 -20.91 13.21 -4.57
CA PRO A 7 -20.86 13.63 -5.97
C PRO A 7 -19.99 12.68 -6.81
N PRO A 8 -20.29 12.48 -8.10
CA PRO A 8 -19.59 11.52 -8.96
C PRO A 8 -18.07 11.79 -9.03
N ALA A 9 -17.67 13.06 -9.04
CA ALA A 9 -16.25 13.45 -9.01
C ALA A 9 -15.53 12.99 -7.73
N ILE A 10 -16.16 13.16 -6.56
CA ILE A 10 -15.60 12.72 -5.27
C ILE A 10 -15.56 11.19 -5.20
N ARG A 11 -16.57 10.50 -5.74
CA ARG A 11 -16.57 9.03 -5.83
C ARG A 11 -15.37 8.55 -6.64
N GLY A 12 -15.16 9.10 -7.84
CA GLY A 12 -14.01 8.76 -8.70
C GLY A 12 -12.67 8.97 -8.00
N LEU A 13 -12.50 10.12 -7.34
CA LEU A 13 -11.29 10.43 -6.56
C LEU A 13 -11.07 9.44 -5.42
N LEU A 14 -12.12 9.10 -4.66
CA LEU A 14 -12.04 8.14 -3.56
C LEU A 14 -11.69 6.74 -4.06
N PHE A 15 -12.30 6.30 -5.16
CA PHE A 15 -11.96 5.02 -5.78
C PHE A 15 -10.49 4.97 -6.21
N GLY A 16 -10.02 6.01 -6.89
CA GLY A 16 -8.62 6.12 -7.30
C GLY A 16 -7.67 6.10 -6.10
N LEU A 17 -7.97 6.87 -5.05
CA LEU A 17 -7.19 6.92 -3.82
C LEU A 17 -7.14 5.56 -3.12
N ILE A 18 -8.29 4.90 -2.94
CA ILE A 18 -8.39 3.60 -2.29
C ILE A 18 -7.62 2.55 -3.09
N ALA A 19 -7.81 2.52 -4.41
CA ALA A 19 -7.09 1.60 -5.29
C ALA A 19 -5.57 1.83 -5.23
N ALA A 20 -5.13 3.09 -5.28
CA ALA A 20 -3.72 3.45 -5.18
C ALA A 20 -3.12 3.04 -3.82
N CYS A 21 -3.82 3.30 -2.70
CA CYS A 21 -3.35 2.91 -1.37
C CYS A 21 -3.25 1.39 -1.21
N VAL A 22 -4.27 0.65 -1.64
CA VAL A 22 -4.32 -0.81 -1.47
C VAL A 22 -3.31 -1.49 -2.40
N LEU A 23 -3.32 -1.16 -3.69
CA LEU A 23 -2.43 -1.79 -4.67
C LEU A 23 -0.98 -1.34 -4.47
N GLY A 24 -0.76 -0.05 -4.22
CA GLY A 24 0.56 0.51 -3.94
C GLY A 24 1.15 -0.04 -2.63
N GLY A 25 0.34 -0.15 -1.58
CA GLY A 25 0.73 -0.77 -0.32
C GLY A 25 1.08 -2.25 -0.48
N LEU A 26 0.23 -3.04 -1.16
CA LEU A 26 0.50 -4.45 -1.48
C LEU A 26 1.78 -4.62 -2.28
N ALA A 27 1.97 -3.87 -3.37
CA ALA A 27 3.18 -3.93 -4.18
C ALA A 27 4.43 -3.63 -3.36
N THR A 28 4.36 -2.64 -2.46
CA THR A 28 5.46 -2.27 -1.57
C THR A 28 5.79 -3.39 -0.58
N VAL A 29 4.78 -4.05 -0.02
CA VAL A 29 4.94 -5.22 0.85
C VAL A 29 5.57 -6.38 0.09
N SER A 30 5.06 -6.70 -1.10
CA SER A 30 5.60 -7.77 -1.95
C SER A 30 7.08 -7.58 -2.24
N LEU A 31 7.48 -6.36 -2.60
CA LEU A 31 8.88 -6.02 -2.84
C LEU A 31 9.74 -6.14 -1.58
N GLY A 32 9.22 -5.70 -0.42
CA GLY A 32 9.88 -5.88 0.87
C GLY A 32 10.11 -7.36 1.21
N ILE A 33 9.11 -8.21 1.01
CA ILE A 33 9.20 -9.66 1.22
C ILE A 33 10.25 -10.27 0.29
N VAL A 34 10.20 -9.96 -1.01
CA VAL A 34 11.17 -10.48 -1.98
C VAL A 34 12.60 -10.08 -1.61
N ARG A 35 12.82 -8.85 -1.15
CA ARG A 35 14.14 -8.38 -0.69
C ARG A 35 14.62 -9.11 0.56
N ILE A 36 13.73 -9.46 1.48
CA ILE A 36 14.08 -10.25 2.68
C ILE A 36 14.42 -11.70 2.29
N ILE A 37 13.64 -12.31 1.40
CA ILE A 37 13.83 -13.70 0.96
C ILE A 37 15.10 -13.86 0.13
N ARG A 38 15.30 -12.99 -0.88
CA ARG A 38 16.48 -13.07 -1.75
C ARG A 38 17.76 -12.63 -1.06
N GLY A 39 17.66 -11.83 0.00
CA GLY A 39 18.81 -11.28 0.70
C GLY A 39 19.58 -10.26 -0.14
N ALA A 40 20.74 -9.85 0.38
CA ALA A 40 21.68 -8.98 -0.31
C ALA A 40 22.56 -9.81 -1.25
N ASP A 41 22.61 -9.44 -2.53
CA ASP A 41 23.53 -10.05 -3.50
C ASP A 41 24.92 -9.44 -3.29
N CYS A 42 25.85 -10.23 -2.74
CA CYS A 42 27.20 -9.77 -2.41
C CYS A 42 28.23 -10.12 -3.50
N THR A 43 27.76 -10.41 -4.71
CA THR A 43 28.62 -10.70 -5.86
C THR A 43 29.48 -9.48 -6.19
N GLY A 44 30.80 -9.62 -6.03
CA GLY A 44 31.77 -8.56 -6.33
C GLY A 44 32.07 -7.56 -5.21
N LEU A 45 31.51 -7.73 -4.00
CA LEU A 45 31.80 -6.86 -2.85
C LEU A 45 32.85 -7.46 -1.91
N THR A 46 33.62 -6.60 -1.24
CA THR A 46 34.47 -7.02 -0.13
C THR A 46 33.62 -7.45 1.09
N PRO A 47 34.15 -8.28 2.01
CA PRO A 47 33.37 -8.78 3.16
C PRO A 47 32.80 -7.67 4.05
N SER A 48 33.52 -6.55 4.22
CA SER A 48 33.09 -5.38 4.98
C SER A 48 32.01 -4.55 4.27
N GLU A 49 32.03 -4.51 2.93
CA GLU A 49 30.97 -3.82 2.17
C GLU A 49 29.70 -4.65 2.12
N CYS A 50 29.82 -5.97 2.02
CA CYS A 50 28.67 -6.89 2.05
C CYS A 50 27.93 -6.82 3.40
N SER A 51 28.64 -6.74 4.53
CA SER A 51 27.99 -6.63 5.85
C SER A 51 27.19 -5.32 6.00
N LEU A 52 27.79 -4.20 5.59
CA LEU A 52 27.13 -2.89 5.60
C LEU A 52 25.93 -2.87 4.65
N HIS A 53 26.07 -3.41 3.44
CA HIS A 53 25.00 -3.49 2.46
C HIS A 53 23.82 -4.32 3.00
N ARG A 54 24.10 -5.45 3.66
CA ARG A 54 23.10 -6.30 4.30
C ARG A 54 22.34 -5.58 5.42
N GLU A 55 23.02 -4.85 6.28
CA GLU A 55 22.37 -4.08 7.36
C GLU A 55 21.44 -3.00 6.83
N ILE A 56 21.88 -2.24 5.83
CA ILE A 56 21.06 -1.21 5.17
C ILE A 56 19.84 -1.87 4.51
N PHE A 57 20.04 -2.98 3.80
CA PHE A 57 18.97 -3.68 3.09
C PHE A 57 17.88 -4.19 4.05
N VAL A 58 18.26 -4.83 5.15
CA VAL A 58 17.31 -5.37 6.13
C VAL A 58 16.56 -4.23 6.83
N GLY A 59 17.26 -3.16 7.21
CA GLY A 59 16.65 -1.99 7.84
C GLY A 59 15.66 -1.26 6.93
N PHE A 60 15.92 -1.22 5.62
CA PHE A 60 15.03 -0.61 4.64
C PHE A 60 13.83 -1.50 4.33
N ALA A 61 14.07 -2.81 4.13
CA ALA A 61 13.00 -3.77 3.83
C ALA A 61 11.98 -3.85 4.97
N ARG A 62 12.42 -3.85 6.23
CA ARG A 62 11.51 -3.88 7.39
C ARG A 62 10.63 -2.63 7.46
N ARG A 63 11.21 -1.44 7.25
CA ARG A 63 10.43 -0.20 7.20
C ARG A 63 9.46 -0.19 6.02
N GLN A 64 9.90 -0.67 4.85
CA GLN A 64 9.08 -0.76 3.65
C GLN A 64 7.86 -1.68 3.85
N LEU A 65 8.02 -2.80 4.58
CA LEU A 65 6.89 -3.65 4.96
C LEU A 65 5.89 -2.92 5.85
N ILE A 66 6.36 -2.22 6.89
CA ILE A 66 5.49 -1.50 7.83
C ILE A 66 4.71 -0.41 7.10
N PHE A 67 5.37 0.41 6.28
CA PHE A 67 4.70 1.47 5.53
C PHE A 67 3.76 0.92 4.46
N GLY A 68 4.17 -0.12 3.73
CA GLY A 68 3.30 -0.76 2.73
C GLY A 68 2.04 -1.37 3.36
N ALA A 69 2.18 -2.06 4.49
CA ALA A 69 1.05 -2.62 5.23
C ALA A 69 0.13 -1.52 5.77
N ALA A 70 0.70 -0.46 6.35
CA ALA A 70 -0.06 0.68 6.86
C ALA A 70 -0.85 1.40 5.75
N LEU A 71 -0.25 1.60 4.58
CA LEU A 71 -0.92 2.18 3.40
C LEU A 71 -2.08 1.32 2.92
N SER A 72 -1.88 0.00 2.83
CA SER A 72 -2.95 -0.92 2.46
C SER A 72 -4.11 -0.86 3.47
N LEU A 73 -3.78 -0.88 4.77
CA LEU A 73 -4.79 -0.83 5.84
C LEU A 73 -5.56 0.49 5.81
N LEU A 74 -4.88 1.61 5.58
CA LEU A 74 -5.50 2.92 5.43
C LEU A 74 -6.49 2.93 4.27
N GLY A 75 -6.13 2.38 3.11
CA GLY A 75 -7.04 2.26 1.96
C GLY A 75 -8.30 1.45 2.31
N VAL A 76 -8.15 0.33 3.04
CA VAL A 76 -9.27 -0.48 3.52
C VAL A 76 -10.13 0.28 4.54
N CYS A 77 -9.53 1.00 5.47
CA CYS A 77 -10.26 1.83 6.43
C CYS A 77 -11.08 2.91 5.72
N VAL A 78 -10.49 3.62 4.77
CA VAL A 78 -11.20 4.64 3.96
C VAL A 78 -12.36 4.01 3.20
N TRP A 79 -12.17 2.83 2.59
CA TRP A 79 -13.25 2.08 1.95
C TRP A 79 -14.39 1.74 2.92
N VAL A 80 -14.08 1.15 4.08
CA VAL A 80 -15.11 0.79 5.07
C VAL A 80 -15.92 2.01 5.53
N LEU A 81 -15.25 3.16 5.72
CA LEU A 81 -15.90 4.40 6.14
C LEU A 81 -16.75 5.04 5.03
N THR A 82 -16.39 4.84 3.76
CA THR A 82 -17.03 5.53 2.62
C THR A 82 -17.99 4.65 1.80
N ARG A 83 -17.93 3.32 1.91
CA ARG A 83 -18.69 2.36 1.08
C ARG A 83 -20.19 2.61 1.04
N GLU A 84 -20.80 3.02 2.16
CA GLU A 84 -22.24 3.28 2.22
C GLU A 84 -22.64 4.56 1.45
N ARG A 85 -21.71 5.50 1.29
CA ARG A 85 -21.90 6.77 0.54
C ARG A 85 -21.54 6.65 -0.94
N LEU A 86 -20.78 5.61 -1.29
CA LEU A 86 -20.33 5.32 -2.65
C LEU A 86 -21.36 4.50 -3.45
N LYS A 87 -22.36 3.92 -2.77
CA LYS A 87 -23.51 3.25 -3.41
C LYS A 87 -24.27 4.25 -4.27
N GLU A 88 -24.45 3.91 -5.55
CA GLU A 88 -25.23 4.70 -6.49
C GLU A 88 -26.72 4.64 -6.11
N PRO A 89 -27.50 5.74 -6.20
CA PRO A 89 -28.95 5.65 -6.14
C PRO A 89 -29.40 4.83 -7.36
N ARG A 90 -30.09 3.72 -7.13
CA ARG A 90 -30.52 2.76 -8.18
C ARG A 90 -31.75 3.25 -8.97
N ASP A 91 -31.95 4.57 -9.10
CA ASP A 91 -33.22 5.16 -9.56
C ASP A 91 -33.04 6.24 -10.65
N ALA A 92 -31.98 6.17 -11.48
CA ALA A 92 -31.78 7.07 -12.62
C ALA A 92 -31.57 6.31 -13.94
N ALA A 93 -32.34 5.23 -14.14
CA ALA A 93 -32.47 4.50 -15.41
C ALA A 93 -33.91 4.62 -15.90
#